data_AF-A0A7C2UAA9-F1
#
_entry.id   AF-A0A7C2UAA9-F1
#
_cell.length_a   1.000
_cell.length_b   1.000
_cell.length_c   1.000
_cell.angle_alpha   90.00
_cell.angle_beta   90.00
_cell.angle_gamma   90.00
#
_symmetry.space_group_name_H-M   'P 1'
#
loop_
_entity.id
_entity.type
_entity.pdbx_description
1 polymer ?
#
loop_
_entity_poly.entity_id
_entity_poly.type
_entity_poly.pdbx_seq_one_letter_code
_entity_poly.pdbx_strand_id
1 'polypeptide(L)' 'MARHLDQARIDRYARVSGDRNPLHVDPAFAARTQFGGTVAHGMLVLAYACEALLRVYG' A
#
# COMPACT_ATOMS: atom_id res chain seq x y z
N MET A 1 -2.70 8.07 16.19
CA MET A 1 -3.66 8.14 15.06
C MET A 1 -3.44 6.96 14.16
N ALA A 2 -4.46 6.13 13.90
CA ALA A 2 -4.38 5.04 12.93
C ALA A 2 -4.85 5.53 11.56
N ARG A 3 -4.10 5.21 10.50
CA ARG A 3 -4.52 5.47 9.11
C ARG A 3 -5.05 4.15 8.53
N HIS A 4 -6.30 4.15 8.08
CA HIS A 4 -6.89 2.99 7.44
C HIS A 4 -6.41 2.88 5.98
N LEU A 5 -5.91 1.71 5.60
CA LEU A 5 -5.45 1.35 4.26
C LEU A 5 -6.42 0.33 3.68
N ASP A 6 -7.17 0.74 2.67
CA ASP A 6 -8.06 -0.10 1.87
C ASP A 6 -7.49 -0.29 0.45
N GLN A 7 -8.10 -1.18 -0.33
CA GLN A 7 -7.69 -1.45 -1.71
C GLN A 7 -7.75 -0.18 -2.58
N ALA A 8 -8.73 0.70 -2.37
CA ALA A 8 -8.87 1.92 -3.17
C ALA A 8 -7.66 2.86 -3.03
N ARG A 9 -7.05 2.95 -1.83
CA ARG A 9 -5.82 3.69 -1.61
C ARG A 9 -4.61 3.02 -2.26
N ILE A 10 -4.53 1.69 -2.19
CA ILE A 10 -3.48 0.88 -2.84
C ILE A 10 -3.54 1.09 -4.36
N ASP A 11 -4.71 0.98 -4.97
CA ASP A 11 -4.91 1.16 -6.41
C ASP A 11 -4.59 2.59 -6.86
N ARG A 12 -4.98 3.59 -6.06
CA ARG A 12 -4.63 4.99 -6.34
C ARG A 12 -3.12 5.19 -6.31
N TYR A 13 -2.42 4.58 -5.36
CA TYR A 13 -0.96 4.65 -5.31
C TYR A 13 -0.33 3.98 -6.54
N ALA A 14 -0.79 2.78 -6.92
CA ALA A 14 -0.33 2.08 -8.12
C ALA A 14 -0.48 2.94 -9.39
N ARG A 15 -1.61 3.65 -9.52
CA ARG A 15 -1.86 4.54 -10.66
C ARG A 15 -0.90 5.72 -10.73
N VAL A 16 -0.56 6.32 -9.59
CA VAL A 16 0.29 7.52 -9.54
C VAL A 16 1.78 7.17 -9.59
N SER A 17 2.19 6.13 -8.86
CA SER A 17 3.59 5.68 -8.83
C SER A 17 4.02 4.94 -10.09
N GLY A 18 3.06 4.35 -10.81
CA GLY A 18 3.33 3.42 -11.91
C GLY A 18 3.66 1.99 -11.44
N ASP A 19 3.75 1.75 -10.13
CA ASP A 19 3.94 0.41 -9.59
C ASP A 19 2.64 -0.40 -9.65
N ARG A 20 2.50 -1.15 -10.73
CA ARG A 20 1.38 -2.05 -11.01
C ARG A 20 1.72 -3.51 -10.75
N ASN A 21 2.64 -3.80 -9.82
CA ASN A 21 2.93 -5.18 -9.43
C ASN A 21 1.61 -5.90 -9.06
N PRO A 22 1.29 -7.05 -9.68
CA PRO A 22 0.02 -7.74 -9.49
C PRO A 22 -0.21 -8.18 -8.04
N LEU A 23 0.84 -8.28 -7.22
CA LEU A 23 0.71 -8.52 -5.78
C LEU A 23 -0.11 -7.44 -5.05
N HIS A 24 -0.13 -6.20 -5.57
CA HIS A 24 -0.84 -5.08 -4.98
C HIS A 24 -2.22 -4.84 -5.58
N VAL A 25 -2.40 -5.16 -6.87
CA VAL A 25 -3.57 -4.71 -7.67
C VAL A 25 -4.45 -5.83 -8.22
N ASP A 26 -4.01 -7.09 -8.14
CA ASP A 26 -4.76 -8.24 -8.64
C ASP A 26 -5.04 -9.23 -7.48
N PRO A 27 -6.26 -9.23 -6.93
CA PRO A 27 -6.65 -10.17 -5.87
C PRO A 27 -6.53 -11.64 -6.27
N ALA A 28 -6.79 -11.99 -7.54
CA ALA A 28 -6.70 -13.37 -8.01
C ALA A 28 -5.24 -13.81 -8.15
N PHE A 29 -4.33 -12.91 -8.51
CA PHE A 29 -2.89 -13.18 -8.44
C PHE A 29 -2.43 -13.33 -6.99
N ALA A 30 -2.76 -12.35 -6.15
CA ALA A 30 -2.28 -12.27 -4.78
C ALA A 30 -2.78 -13.44 -3.91
N ALA A 31 -3.99 -13.93 -4.13
CA ALA A 31 -4.55 -15.11 -3.46
C ALA A 31 -3.75 -16.41 -3.71
N ARG A 32 -2.99 -16.50 -4.80
CA ARG A 32 -2.13 -17.67 -5.10
C ARG A 32 -0.73 -17.56 -4.49
N THR A 33 -0.41 -16.43 -3.86
CA THR A 33 0.87 -16.20 -3.21
C THR A 33 0.79 -16.55 -1.72
N GLN A 34 1.93 -16.57 -1.04
CA GLN A 34 1.98 -16.75 0.43
C GLN A 34 1.18 -15.70 1.22
N PHE A 35 0.84 -14.57 0.59
CA PHE A 35 0.12 -13.48 1.23
C PHE A 35 -1.40 -13.71 1.29
N GLY A 36 -1.94 -14.63 0.47
CA GLY A 36 -3.37 -15.00 0.50
C GLY A 36 -4.35 -13.90 0.06
N GLY A 37 -3.85 -12.72 -0.32
CA GLY A 37 -4.64 -11.56 -0.74
C GLY A 37 -3.71 -10.39 -1.08
N THR A 38 -4.28 -9.29 -1.56
CA THR A 38 -3.50 -8.09 -1.88
C THR A 38 -2.85 -7.50 -0.63
N VAL A 39 -1.66 -6.96 -0.81
CA VAL A 39 -0.92 -6.23 0.25
C VAL A 39 -0.58 -4.83 -0.22
N ALA A 40 -0.42 -3.89 0.70
CA ALA A 40 -0.06 -2.52 0.36
C ALA A 40 1.37 -2.42 -0.20
N HIS A 41 1.63 -1.41 -1.05
CA HIS A 41 2.98 -1.11 -1.55
C HIS A 41 3.91 -0.72 -0.39
N GLY A 42 5.12 -1.27 -0.37
CA GLY A 42 6.09 -0.97 0.70
C GLY A 42 6.42 0.53 0.79
N MET A 43 6.60 1.18 -0.36
CA MET A 43 6.88 2.63 -0.42
C MET A 43 5.68 3.50 0.01
N LEU A 44 4.44 3.02 -0.17
CA LEU A 44 3.25 3.70 0.36
C LEU A 44 3.23 3.65 1.89
N VAL A 45 3.55 2.48 2.48
CA VAL A 45 3.62 2.31 3.94
C VAL A 45 4.73 3.18 4.53
N LEU A 46 5.92 3.19 3.90
CA LEU A 46 7.03 4.04 4.34
C LEU A 46 6.67 5.52 4.30
N ALA A 47 6.00 5.99 3.24
CA ALA A 47 5.55 7.37 3.14
C ALA A 47 4.61 7.77 4.30
N TYR A 48 3.69 6.90 4.69
CA TYR A 48 2.81 7.15 5.84
C TYR A 48 3.55 7.09 7.19
N ALA A 49 4.55 6.22 7.33
CA ALA A 49 5.40 6.20 8.52
C ALA A 49 6.17 7.52 8.64
N CYS A 50 6.79 8.00 7.56
CA CYS A 50 7.47 9.30 7.54
C CYS A 50 6.53 10.45 7.83
N GLU A 51 5.32 10.48 7.23
CA GLU A 51 4.30 11.48 7.53
C GLU A 51 3.94 11.49 9.02
N ALA A 52 3.76 10.32 9.63
CA ALA A 52 3.46 10.21 11.05
C ALA A 52 4.60 10.73 11.93
N LEU A 53 5.85 10.40 11.60
CA LEU A 53 7.03 10.89 12.32
C LEU A 53 7.16 12.42 12.21
N LEU A 54 6.99 12.99 11.01
CA LEU A 54 7.02 14.44 10.79
C LEU A 54 5.94 15.15 11.60
N ARG A 55 4.74 14.58 11.72
CA ARG A 55 3.67 15.17 12.56
C ARG A 55 4.00 15.19 14.05
N VAL A 56 4.86 14.27 14.51
CA VAL A 56 5.23 14.15 15.93
C VAL A 56 6.48 14.96 16.27
N TYR A 57 7.45 15.01 15.35
CA TYR A 57 8.79 15.54 15.62
C TYR A 57 9.20 16.71 14.72
N GLY A 58 8.39 17.08 13.74
CA GLY A 58 8.62 18.23 12.85
C GLY A 58 7.75 19.42 13.22
#